data_AF-A0A482ZFL5-F1
#
_entry.id   AF-A0A482ZFL5-F1
#
_cell.length_a   1.000
_cell.length_b   1.000
_cell.length_c   1.000
_cell.angle_alpha   90.00
_cell.angle_beta   90.00
_cell.angle_gamma   90.00
#
_symmetry.space_group_name_H-M   'P 1'
#
loop_
_entity.id
_entity.type
_entity.pdbx_description
1 polymer ?
#
loop_
_entity_poly.entity_id
_entity_poly.type
_entity_poly.pdbx_seq_one_letter_code
_entity_poly.pdbx_strand_id
1 'polypeptide(L)'
;MPLTFEIGDGQLDPCLESCVKSAKINTLQTFLLGSDEAFGQPLDEAFQTMKRDEFPKDMDIKLNNGVEFTTPTNDSYVGRIDKIDGEKITVDFNHPLAGADVSFQVKVIEKL
;
A
#
# COMPACT_ATOMS: atom_id res chain seq x y z
N MET A 1 -11.77 -12.46 -13.18
CA MET A 1 -13.11 -12.27 -12.59
C MET A 1 -13.31 -10.78 -12.32
N PRO A 2 -14.53 -10.23 -12.43
CA PRO A 2 -14.77 -8.85 -12.02
C PRO A 2 -14.69 -8.72 -10.49
N LEU A 3 -14.19 -7.58 -10.02
CA LEU A 3 -14.26 -7.18 -8.61
C LEU A 3 -15.58 -6.43 -8.39
N THR A 4 -16.33 -6.83 -7.36
CA THR A 4 -17.52 -6.13 -6.88
C THR A 4 -17.20 -5.61 -5.49
N PHE A 5 -17.35 -4.32 -5.28
CA PHE A 5 -17.06 -3.63 -4.02
C PHE A 5 -18.03 -2.45 -3.85
N GLU A 6 -18.16 -1.95 -2.63
CA GLU A 6 -18.93 -0.74 -2.33
C GLU A 6 -18.00 0.46 -2.26
N ILE A 7 -18.39 1.56 -2.90
CA ILE A 7 -17.63 2.80 -2.84
C ILE A 7 -17.55 3.29 -1.38
N GLY A 8 -16.33 3.40 -0.85
CA GLY A 8 -16.06 3.81 0.52
C GLY A 8 -15.94 2.66 1.52
N ASP A 9 -15.99 1.40 1.09
CA ASP A 9 -15.81 0.23 1.97
C ASP A 9 -14.33 -0.05 2.34
N GLY A 10 -13.39 0.70 1.75
CA GLY A 10 -11.97 0.59 2.01
C GLY A 10 -11.28 -0.58 1.29
N GLN A 11 -11.97 -1.32 0.41
CA GLN A 11 -11.35 -2.37 -0.40
C GLN A 11 -10.49 -1.81 -1.53
N LEU A 12 -10.78 -0.60 -1.98
CA LEU A 12 -10.03 0.09 -3.02
C LEU A 12 -9.55 1.44 -2.50
N ASP A 13 -8.30 1.78 -2.80
CA ASP A 13 -7.74 3.06 -2.36
C ASP A 13 -8.56 4.26 -2.86
N PRO A 14 -8.72 5.33 -2.05
CA PRO A 14 -9.56 6.47 -2.41
C PRO A 14 -9.21 7.14 -3.75
N CYS A 15 -7.92 7.14 -4.14
CA CYS A 15 -7.47 7.67 -5.43
C CYS A 15 -7.99 6.81 -6.60
N LEU A 16 -7.97 5.49 -6.45
CA LEU A 16 -8.48 4.54 -7.45
C LEU A 16 -10.01 4.52 -7.47
N GLU A 17 -10.68 4.63 -6.31
CA GLU A 17 -12.13 4.80 -6.27
C GLU A 17 -12.59 6.03 -7.05
N SER A 18 -11.85 7.14 -6.94
CA SER A 18 -12.16 8.37 -7.67
C SER A 18 -12.07 8.18 -9.19
N CYS A 19 -11.13 7.34 -9.65
CA CYS A 19 -11.07 6.90 -11.05
C CYS A 19 -12.29 6.06 -11.43
N VAL A 20 -12.71 5.12 -10.58
CA VAL A 20 -13.91 4.29 -10.82
C VAL A 20 -15.19 5.12 -10.86
N LYS A 21 -15.33 6.10 -9.96
CA LYS A 21 -16.47 7.03 -9.89
C LYS A 21 -16.63 7.80 -11.20
N SER A 22 -15.52 8.26 -11.79
CA SER A 22 -15.49 9.03 -13.04
C SER A 22 -15.52 8.18 -14.32
N ALA A 23 -15.30 6.86 -14.21
CA ALA A 23 -15.33 5.96 -15.36
C ALA A 23 -16.74 5.78 -15.94
N LYS A 24 -16.79 5.68 -17.27
CA LYS A 24 -17.98 5.39 -18.07
C LYS A 24 -18.23 3.89 -18.08
N ILE A 25 -19.48 3.51 -17.83
CA ILE A 25 -19.93 2.12 -17.86
C ILE A 25 -19.65 1.52 -19.24
N ASN A 26 -19.24 0.25 -19.26
CA ASN A 26 -18.90 -0.55 -20.42
C ASN A 26 -17.73 -0.04 -21.29
N THR A 27 -16.98 0.95 -20.82
CA THR A 27 -15.79 1.49 -21.52
C THR A 27 -14.52 1.13 -20.76
N LEU A 28 -13.50 0.66 -21.48
CA LEU A 28 -12.16 0.49 -20.90
C LEU A 28 -11.47 1.86 -20.87
N GLN A 29 -11.08 2.32 -19.69
CA GLN A 29 -10.40 3.59 -19.51
C GLN A 29 -9.10 3.39 -18.76
N THR A 30 -8.10 4.21 -19.10
CA THR A 30 -6.82 4.28 -18.39
C THR A 30 -6.70 5.66 -17.79
N PHE A 31 -6.43 5.71 -16.48
CA PHE A 31 -6.15 6.90 -15.72
C PHE A 31 -4.66 6.91 -15.40
N LEU A 32 -4.02 8.05 -15.65
CA LEU A 32 -2.62 8.28 -15.29
C LEU A 32 -2.63 9.24 -14.11
N LEU A 33 -2.15 8.76 -12.97
CA LEU A 33 -2.06 9.52 -11.74
C LEU A 33 -0.60 9.80 -11.47
N GLY A 34 -0.24 11.05 -11.25
CA GLY A 34 1.07 11.36 -10.67
C GLY A 34 1.19 10.76 -9.28
N SER A 35 2.41 10.53 -8.79
CA SER A 35 2.62 10.01 -7.44
C SER A 35 1.85 10.78 -6.36
N ASP A 36 1.77 12.11 -6.47
CA ASP A 36 1.05 12.98 -5.53
C ASP A 36 -0.48 12.80 -5.56
N GLU A 37 -1.04 12.34 -6.68
CA GLU A 37 -2.46 12.03 -6.85
C GLU A 37 -2.79 10.57 -6.51
N ALA A 38 -1.77 9.70 -6.49
CA ALA A 38 -1.90 8.27 -6.24
C ALA A 38 -1.63 7.93 -4.77
N PHE A 39 -0.37 7.61 -4.44
CA PHE A 39 0.04 7.11 -3.12
C PHE A 39 0.96 8.07 -2.37
N GLY A 40 1.07 9.32 -2.85
CA GLY A 40 1.92 10.36 -2.30
C GLY A 40 3.40 10.10 -2.55
N GLN A 41 4.24 10.99 -2.01
CA GLN A 41 5.68 10.79 -1.90
C GLN A 41 6.00 9.88 -0.70
N PRO A 42 7.14 9.18 -0.73
CA PRO A 42 7.67 8.54 0.47
C PRO A 42 7.85 9.58 1.58
N LEU A 43 7.47 9.17 2.79
CA LEU A 43 7.57 9.97 4.00
C LEU A 43 8.76 9.46 4.83
N ASP A 44 9.68 10.36 5.17
CA ASP A 44 10.83 10.04 6.04
C ASP A 44 10.38 9.58 7.43
N GLU A 45 9.24 10.09 7.90
CA GLU A 45 8.61 9.70 9.18
C GLU A 45 8.00 8.29 9.18
N ALA A 46 7.79 7.69 8.01
CA ALA A 46 7.33 6.31 7.89
C ALA A 46 8.47 5.29 8.06
N PHE A 47 9.73 5.74 8.18
CA PHE A 47 10.83 4.88 8.56
C PHE A 47 10.94 4.78 10.09
N GLN A 48 10.83 3.58 10.62
CA GLN A 48 10.97 3.33 12.06
C GLN A 48 12.14 2.41 12.34
N THR A 49 12.92 2.74 13.36
CA THR A 49 14.00 1.88 13.84
C THR A 49 13.53 1.08 15.04
N MET A 50 13.57 -0.24 14.90
CA MET A 50 13.18 -1.22 15.91
C MET A 50 14.41 -2.03 16.32
N LYS A 51 14.38 -2.61 17.51
CA LYS A 51 15.40 -3.56 17.95
C LYS A 51 15.08 -4.96 17.43
N ARG A 52 16.11 -5.77 17.19
CA ARG A 52 15.96 -7.16 16.72
C ARG A 52 15.14 -8.03 17.70
N ASP A 53 15.15 -7.73 18.99
CA ASP A 53 14.42 -8.47 20.03
C ASP A 53 12.90 -8.19 20.02
N GLU A 54 12.45 -7.14 19.32
CA GLU A 54 11.02 -6.86 19.08
C GLU A 54 10.41 -7.78 18.01
N PHE A 55 11.25 -8.45 17.21
CA PHE A 55 10.82 -9.42 16.21
C PHE A 55 10.89 -10.86 16.77
N PRO A 56 10.06 -11.79 16.30
CA PRO A 56 10.15 -13.19 16.69
C PRO A 56 11.58 -13.74 16.51
N LYS A 57 12.06 -14.53 17.47
CA LYS A 57 13.43 -15.05 17.47
C LYS A 57 13.71 -15.92 16.24
N ASP A 58 12.69 -16.68 15.81
CA ASP A 58 12.78 -17.61 14.68
C ASP A 58 12.48 -16.94 13.32
N MET A 59 12.18 -15.63 13.30
CA MET A 59 11.95 -14.89 12.06
C MET A 59 13.27 -14.60 11.35
N ASP A 60 13.34 -14.98 10.08
CA ASP A 60 14.45 -14.68 9.18
C ASP A 60 14.28 -13.25 8.60
N ILE A 61 14.95 -12.28 9.22
CA ILE A 61 14.91 -10.88 8.79
C ILE A 61 15.92 -10.67 7.66
N LYS A 62 15.41 -10.31 6.48
CA LYS A 62 16.23 -9.99 5.31
C LYS A 62 15.88 -8.62 4.76
N LEU A 63 16.89 -7.95 4.24
CA LEU A 63 16.73 -6.69 3.51
C LEU A 63 15.69 -6.85 2.39
N ASN A 64 14.83 -5.85 2.22
CA ASN A 64 13.71 -5.81 1.28
C ASN A 64 12.58 -6.82 1.53
N ASN A 65 12.62 -7.65 2.57
CA ASN A 65 11.47 -8.49 2.91
C ASN A 65 10.33 -7.65 3.50
N GLY A 66 9.10 -8.01 3.16
CA GLY A 66 7.91 -7.55 3.87
C GLY A 66 7.72 -8.32 5.17
N VAL A 67 7.39 -7.61 6.24
CA VAL A 67 7.06 -8.13 7.55
C VAL A 67 5.68 -7.59 7.92
N GLU A 68 4.80 -8.48 8.37
CA GLU A 68 3.48 -8.10 8.86
C GLU A 68 3.58 -7.69 10.33
N PHE A 69 2.99 -6.54 10.64
CA PHE A 69 2.89 -5.98 11.98
C PHE A 69 1.42 -5.83 12.33
N THR A 70 1.10 -5.98 13.60
CA THR A 70 -0.27 -5.83 14.11
C THR A 70 -0.37 -4.55 14.92
N THR A 71 -1.38 -3.73 14.64
CA THR A 71 -1.68 -2.52 15.41
C THR A 71 -2.46 -2.86 16.69
N PRO A 72 -2.55 -1.94 17.67
CA PRO A 72 -3.43 -2.09 18.83
C PRO A 72 -4.92 -2.20 18.48
N THR A 73 -5.33 -1.73 17.29
CA THR A 73 -6.70 -1.88 16.76
C THR A 73 -6.95 -3.24 16.11
N ASN A 74 -5.95 -4.13 16.13
CA ASN A 74 -5.99 -5.47 15.53
C ASN A 74 -6.01 -5.45 13.99
N ASP A 75 -5.61 -4.34 13.39
CA ASP A 75 -5.34 -4.22 11.96
C ASP A 75 -3.93 -4.71 11.68
N SER A 76 -3.69 -5.26 10.49
CA SER A 76 -2.34 -5.63 10.06
C SER A 76 -1.82 -4.71 8.97
N TYR A 77 -0.52 -4.42 9.04
CA TYR A 77 0.19 -3.58 8.09
C TYR A 77 1.50 -4.25 7.71
N VAL A 78 1.92 -4.05 6.46
CA VAL A 78 3.17 -4.61 5.95
C VAL A 78 4.23 -3.52 5.94
N GLY A 79 5.32 -3.74 6.67
CA GLY A 79 6.53 -2.92 6.60
C GLY A 79 7.63 -3.65 5.84
N ARG A 80 8.44 -2.93 5.07
CA ARG A 80 9.60 -3.48 4.36
C ARG A 80 10.87 -3.26 5.17
N ILE A 81 11.71 -4.28 5.31
CA ILE A 81 13.02 -4.10 5.95
C ILE A 81 13.92 -3.26 5.04
N ASP A 82 14.22 -2.03 5.46
CA ASP A 82 15.03 -1.06 4.71
C ASP A 82 16.51 -1.11 5.10
N LYS A 83 16.81 -1.41 6.36
CA LYS A 83 18.20 -1.48 6.85
C LYS A 83 18.37 -2.45 8.01
N ILE A 84 19.54 -3.09 8.07
CA ILE A 84 19.94 -3.99 9.15
C ILE A 84 21.33 -3.56 9.65
N ASP A 85 21.38 -2.95 10.84
CA ASP A 85 22.61 -2.48 11.50
C ASP A 85 22.78 -3.20 12.86
N GLY A 86 23.27 -4.45 12.81
CA GLY A 86 23.43 -5.28 14.02
C GLY A 86 22.09 -5.58 14.68
N GLU A 87 21.86 -5.02 15.87
CA GLU A 87 20.60 -5.19 16.62
C GLU A 87 19.53 -4.15 16.25
N LYS A 88 19.84 -3.18 15.37
CA LYS A 88 18.90 -2.15 14.92
C LYS A 88 18.39 -2.46 13.52
N ILE A 89 17.08 -2.58 13.38
CA ILE A 89 16.39 -2.85 12.12
C ILE A 89 15.57 -1.62 11.75
N THR A 90 15.80 -1.05 10.58
CA THR A 90 14.96 0.02 10.03
C THR A 90 13.90 -0.60 9.14
N VAL A 91 12.64 -0.26 9.42
CA VAL A 91 11.47 -0.72 8.69
C VAL A 91 10.83 0.49 8.00
N ASP A 92 10.61 0.36 6.71
CA ASP A 92 9.93 1.30 5.84
C ASP A 92 8.43 0.94 5.79
N PHE A 93 7.59 1.84 6.32
CA PHE A 93 6.13 1.72 6.30
C PHE A 93 5.45 2.55 5.21
N ASN A 94 6.22 3.09 4.25
CA ASN A 94 5.62 3.72 3.09
C ASN A 94 4.78 2.73 2.29
N HIS A 95 3.73 3.24 1.64
CA HIS A 95 2.99 2.44 0.68
C HIS A 95 3.98 1.91 -0.39
N PRO A 96 3.87 0.65 -0.84
CA PRO A 96 4.81 0.08 -1.82
C PRO A 96 4.91 0.85 -3.14
N LEU A 97 3.91 1.66 -3.46
CA LEU A 97 3.84 2.52 -4.64
C LEU A 97 4.05 4.01 -4.34
N ALA A 98 4.46 4.39 -3.12
CA ALA A 98 4.79 5.77 -2.81
C ALA A 98 5.93 6.28 -3.71
N GLY A 99 5.78 7.50 -4.24
CA GLY A 99 6.71 8.11 -5.18
C GLY A 99 6.61 7.59 -6.63
N ALA A 100 5.71 6.63 -6.90
CA ALA A 100 5.50 6.09 -8.24
C ALA A 100 4.28 6.73 -8.92
N ASP A 101 4.44 7.07 -10.19
CA ASP A 101 3.29 7.36 -11.06
C ASP A 101 2.50 6.06 -11.31
N VAL A 102 1.17 6.16 -11.33
CA VAL A 102 0.28 5.02 -11.42
C VAL A 102 -0.53 5.08 -12.71
N SER A 103 -0.44 4.02 -13.51
CA SER A 103 -1.33 3.78 -14.65
C SER A 103 -2.42 2.79 -14.23
N PHE A 104 -3.62 3.29 -13.96
CA PHE A 104 -4.76 2.48 -13.54
C PHE A 104 -5.74 2.27 -14.69
N GLN A 105 -5.89 1.03 -15.14
CA GLN A 105 -6.83 0.66 -16.20
C GLN A 105 -8.04 -0.07 -15.62
N VAL A 106 -9.24 0.43 -15.92
CA VAL A 106 -10.48 -0.11 -15.39
C VAL A 106 -11.58 -0.13 -16.46
N LYS A 107 -12.45 -1.13 -16.37
CA LYS A 107 -13.72 -1.20 -17.10
C LYS A 107 -14.84 -1.45 -16.10
N VAL A 108 -15.70 -0.46 -15.90
CA VAL A 108 -16.90 -0.63 -15.06
C VAL A 108 -17.94 -1.40 -15.87
N ILE A 109 -18.35 -2.58 -15.39
CA ILE A 109 -19.31 -3.44 -16.08
C ILE A 109 -20.75 -2.96 -15.79
N GLU A 110 -21.06 -2.76 -14.52
CA GLU A 110 -22.36 -2.29 -14.04
C GLU A 110 -22.19 -1.51 -12.73
N LYS A 111 -23.22 -0.75 -12.35
CA LYS A 111 -23.34 -0.10 -11.03
C LYS A 111 -24.68 -0.59 -10.46
N LEU A 112 -24.64 -1.10 -9.22
CA LEU A 112 -25.81 -1.63 -8.52
C LEU A 112 -26.56 -0.52 -7.79
#